data_AF-A0A942MC67-F1
#
_entry.id   AF-A0A942MC67-F1
#
_cell.length_a   1.000
_cell.length_b   1.000
_cell.length_c   1.000
_cell.angle_alpha   90.00
_cell.angle_beta   90.00
_cell.angle_gamma   90.00
#
_symmetry.space_group_name_H-M   'P 1'
#
loop_
_entity.id
_entity.type
_entity.pdbx_description
1 polymer ?
#
loop_
_entity_poly.entity_id
_entity_poly.type
_entity_poly.pdbx_seq_one_letter_code
_entity_poly.pdbx_strand_id
1 'polypeptide(L)'
;MELIYLWIEEFRNIKEQGFSFSPRYNVLIENNTIGRRLKIEKTDYDTQIFDKNITNITALVGKNGSGKTNILDILGMRMDERRKLRDARYFMLYHHKNHIFSIEGNDFLLIKNNVLGFPSNAVKEPYSMLLEQNGEFFVFKGFLQFEDIEHKKLRYFNFRNRFSNEYNKLSFKIDTDYTTYFNRFNINPVFIGSYSKYRD
;
A
#
# COMPACT_ATOMS: atom_id res chain seq x y z
N MET A 1 9.10 8.83 1.77
CA MET A 1 8.18 7.70 1.94
C MET A 1 7.91 7.09 0.57
N GLU A 2 7.91 5.76 0.50
CA GLU A 2 7.79 4.98 -0.72
C GLU A 2 7.02 3.69 -0.42
N LEU A 3 6.12 3.27 -1.32
CA LEU A 3 5.55 1.91 -1.30
C LEU A 3 6.63 0.94 -1.77
N ILE A 4 7.00 -0.02 -0.93
CA ILE A 4 8.07 -0.98 -1.26
C ILE A 4 7.54 -2.37 -1.59
N TYR A 5 6.40 -2.76 -1.01
CA TYR A 5 5.87 -4.11 -1.17
C TYR A 5 4.36 -4.22 -0.93
N LEU A 6 3.71 -5.16 -1.62
CA LEU A 6 2.34 -5.63 -1.36
C LEU A 6 2.38 -7.15 -1.28
N TRP A 7 1.88 -7.71 -0.18
CA TRP A 7 1.51 -9.11 -0.10
C TRP A 7 0.01 -9.26 -0.25
N ILE A 8 -0.43 -10.15 -1.13
CA ILE A 8 -1.82 -10.60 -1.19
C ILE A 8 -1.84 -12.07 -0.83
N GLU A 9 -2.45 -12.37 0.31
CA GLU A 9 -2.70 -13.72 0.73
C GLU A 9 -3.95 -14.26 0.02
N GLU A 10 -5.05 -13.50 0.02
CA GLU A 10 -6.29 -13.82 -0.68
C GLU A 10 -6.96 -12.52 -1.09
N PHE A 11 -7.13 -12.28 -2.39
CA PHE A 11 -7.97 -11.19 -2.90
C PHE A 11 -8.40 -11.47 -4.34
N ARG A 12 -9.70 -11.72 -4.54
CA ARG A 12 -10.29 -12.06 -5.84
C ARG A 12 -9.56 -13.25 -6.47
N ASN A 13 -8.85 -13.04 -7.58
CA ASN A 13 -8.13 -14.09 -8.31
C ASN A 13 -6.64 -14.17 -7.95
N ILE A 14 -6.16 -13.39 -6.98
CA ILE A 14 -4.77 -13.40 -6.53
C ILE A 14 -4.71 -14.13 -5.18
N LYS A 15 -3.80 -15.09 -5.08
CA LYS A 15 -3.57 -15.93 -3.90
C LYS A 15 -2.07 -16.03 -3.63
N GLU A 16 -1.68 -15.86 -2.37
CA GLU A 16 -0.31 -16.05 -1.85
C GLU A 16 0.80 -15.45 -2.73
N GLN A 17 0.65 -14.19 -3.12
CA GLN A 17 1.57 -13.54 -4.05
C GLN A 17 2.07 -12.19 -3.53
N GLY A 18 3.38 -11.99 -3.66
CA GLY A 18 4.08 -10.75 -3.37
C GLY A 18 4.38 -9.91 -4.60
N PHE A 19 4.30 -8.59 -4.46
CA PHE A 19 4.62 -7.61 -5.51
C PHE A 19 5.58 -6.56 -4.96
N SER A 20 6.78 -6.50 -5.54
CA SER A 20 7.79 -5.50 -5.20
C SER A 20 7.57 -4.20 -5.98
N PHE A 21 7.64 -3.08 -5.27
CA PHE A 21 7.46 -1.73 -5.82
C PHE A 21 8.69 -0.84 -5.63
N SER A 22 9.80 -1.38 -5.14
CA SER A 22 11.05 -0.66 -5.00
C SER A 22 12.23 -1.57 -5.29
N PRO A 23 13.18 -1.15 -6.13
CA PRO A 23 14.42 -1.90 -6.34
C PRO A 23 15.37 -1.81 -5.15
N ARG A 24 15.16 -0.84 -4.24
CA ARG A 24 15.98 -0.59 -3.04
C ARG A 24 15.75 -1.59 -1.90
N TYR A 25 14.72 -2.42 -2.02
CA TYR A 25 14.30 -3.34 -0.97
C TYR A 25 14.03 -4.72 -1.58
N ASN A 26 14.66 -5.73 -1.00
CA ASN A 26 14.26 -7.12 -1.17
C ASN A 26 13.35 -7.50 -0.02
N VAL A 27 12.14 -7.95 -0.33
CA VAL A 27 11.13 -8.33 0.67
C VAL A 27 10.75 -9.78 0.46
N LEU A 28 10.98 -10.58 1.49
CA LEU A 28 10.75 -12.02 1.48
C LEU A 28 9.70 -12.37 2.53
N ILE A 29 8.85 -13.33 2.18
CA ILE A 29 7.93 -13.96 3.13
C ILE A 29 8.32 -15.43 3.22
N GLU A 30 8.82 -15.81 4.39
CA GLU A 30 9.16 -17.19 4.71
C GLU A 30 8.00 -17.81 5.48
N ASN A 31 7.50 -18.95 4.99
CA ASN A 31 6.61 -19.81 5.75
C ASN A 31 7.46 -20.77 6.57
N ASN A 32 7.36 -20.72 7.90
CA ASN A 32 8.00 -21.67 8.79
C ASN A 32 6.97 -22.34 9.72
N THR A 33 7.42 -23.29 10.54
CA THR A 33 6.58 -24.05 11.47
C THR A 33 5.90 -23.18 12.54
N ILE A 34 6.39 -21.97 12.78
CA ILE A 34 5.91 -21.00 13.79
C ILE A 34 4.99 -19.94 13.13
N GLY A 35 4.90 -19.93 11.79
CA GLY A 35 4.04 -19.05 11.01
C GLY A 35 4.79 -18.34 9.89
N ARG A 36 4.26 -17.19 9.44
CA ARG A 36 4.90 -16.35 8.44
C ARG A 36 5.93 -15.43 9.07
N ARG A 37 7.02 -15.21 8.34
CA ARG A 37 8.07 -14.27 8.69
C ARG A 37 8.35 -13.34 7.51
N LEU A 38 8.11 -12.05 7.71
CA LEU A 38 8.49 -10.97 6.82
C LEU A 38 9.97 -10.61 7.04
N LYS A 39 10.79 -10.68 5.99
CA LYS A 39 12.19 -10.23 6.01
C LYS A 39 12.36 -9.11 4.98
N ILE A 40 13.06 -8.04 5.38
CA ILE A 40 13.30 -6.87 4.52
C ILE A 40 14.78 -6.54 4.57
N GLU A 41 15.40 -6.57 3.40
CA GLU A 41 16.80 -6.27 3.19
C GLU A 41 16.91 -5.07 2.25
N LYS A 42 17.80 -4.13 2.58
CA LYS A 42 18.17 -3.09 1.62
C LYS A 42 19.08 -3.69 0.57
N THR A 43 18.89 -3.27 -0.68
CA THR A 43 19.77 -3.64 -1.78
C THR A 43 20.78 -2.51 -2.02
N ASP A 44 21.86 -2.82 -2.75
CA ASP A 44 22.86 -1.84 -3.18
C ASP A 44 22.40 -1.00 -4.39
N TYR A 45 21.08 -0.86 -4.59
CA TYR A 45 20.54 -0.12 -5.72
C TYR A 45 20.66 1.40 -5.49
N ASP A 46 21.63 2.02 -6.15
CA ASP A 46 21.91 3.48 -6.08
C ASP A 46 21.68 4.21 -7.42
N THR A 47 21.05 3.56 -8.40
CA THR A 47 20.90 4.16 -9.72
C THR A 47 19.81 5.21 -9.75
N GLN A 48 20.19 6.49 -9.84
CA GLN A 48 19.27 7.60 -10.09
C GLN A 48 19.08 7.80 -11.60
N ILE A 49 18.11 7.08 -12.17
CA ILE A 49 17.77 7.15 -13.61
C ILE A 49 16.88 8.36 -13.93
N PHE A 50 16.11 8.85 -12.95
CA PHE A 50 15.14 9.93 -13.12
C PHE A 50 15.54 11.21 -12.38
N ASP A 51 14.92 12.32 -12.75
CA ASP A 51 15.06 13.59 -12.04
C ASP A 51 14.71 13.47 -10.55
N LYS A 52 15.26 14.38 -9.74
CA LYS A 52 15.11 14.42 -8.27
C LYS A 52 13.68 14.36 -7.72
N ASN A 53 12.66 14.60 -8.56
CA ASN A 53 11.25 14.57 -8.18
C ASN A 53 10.60 13.19 -8.38
N ILE A 54 11.24 12.25 -9.09
CA ILE A 54 10.75 10.90 -9.35
C ILE A 54 11.69 9.91 -8.66
N THR A 55 11.19 9.23 -7.64
CA THR A 55 12.00 8.30 -6.83
C THR A 55 12.06 6.88 -7.39
N ASN A 56 11.02 6.46 -8.12
CA ASN A 56 10.91 5.14 -8.73
C ASN A 56 9.77 5.11 -9.77
N ILE A 57 9.85 4.19 -10.74
CA ILE A 57 8.77 3.82 -11.65
C ILE A 57 8.62 2.28 -11.63
N THR A 58 7.41 1.79 -11.43
CA THR A 58 7.10 0.34 -11.47
C THR A 58 6.07 0.06 -12.55
N ALA A 59 6.37 -0.90 -13.43
CA ALA A 59 5.44 -1.39 -14.44
C ALA A 59 4.82 -2.73 -14.01
N LEU A 60 3.49 -2.83 -14.03
CA LEU A 60 2.77 -4.09 -13.82
C LEU A 60 2.44 -4.71 -15.18
N VAL A 61 3.10 -5.82 -15.51
CA VAL A 61 2.97 -6.51 -16.81
C VAL A 61 2.41 -7.91 -16.61
N GLY A 62 1.60 -8.39 -17.56
CA GLY A 62 1.00 -9.72 -17.51
C GLY A 62 -0.14 -9.89 -18.51
N LYS A 63 -0.61 -11.12 -18.72
CA LYS A 63 -1.73 -11.44 -19.61
C LYS A 63 -3.06 -10.83 -19.11
N ASN A 64 -4.04 -10.67 -19.98
CA ASN A 64 -5.38 -10.28 -19.56
C ASN A 64 -5.96 -11.29 -18.56
N GLY A 65 -6.71 -10.81 -17.57
CA GLY A 65 -7.22 -11.66 -16.48
C GLY A 65 -6.19 -12.02 -15.39
N SER A 66 -4.92 -11.63 -15.51
CA SER A 66 -3.87 -11.98 -14.51
C SER A 66 -3.94 -11.21 -13.18
N GLY A 67 -5.01 -10.46 -12.92
CA GLY A 67 -5.17 -9.70 -11.67
C GLY A 67 -4.52 -8.30 -11.62
N LYS A 68 -3.91 -7.80 -12.71
CA LYS A 68 -3.31 -6.44 -12.74
C LYS A 68 -4.27 -5.34 -12.25
N THR A 69 -5.53 -5.40 -12.68
CA THR A 69 -6.55 -4.44 -12.23
C THR A 69 -6.83 -4.58 -10.73
N ASN A 70 -6.85 -5.81 -10.21
CA ASN A 70 -7.08 -6.09 -8.78
C ASN A 70 -5.94 -5.56 -7.90
N ILE A 71 -4.67 -5.68 -8.34
CA ILE A 71 -3.53 -5.07 -7.64
C ILE A 71 -3.72 -3.55 -7.50
N LEU A 72 -4.06 -2.89 -8.61
CA LEU A 72 -4.25 -1.44 -8.59
C LEU A 72 -5.52 -1.02 -7.84
N ASP A 73 -6.57 -1.85 -7.83
CA ASP A 73 -7.77 -1.65 -7.02
C ASP A 73 -7.42 -1.70 -5.53
N ILE A 74 -6.67 -2.70 -5.07
CA ILE A 74 -6.28 -2.80 -3.65
C ILE A 74 -5.34 -1.69 -3.22
N LEU A 75 -4.44 -1.20 -4.09
CA LEU A 75 -3.60 -0.04 -3.79
C LEU A 75 -4.45 1.25 -3.67
N GLY A 76 -5.43 1.42 -4.57
CA GLY A 76 -6.23 2.63 -4.67
C GLY A 76 -7.46 2.72 -3.77
N MET A 77 -7.94 1.60 -3.23
CA MET A 77 -9.12 1.60 -2.34
C MET A 77 -8.85 2.34 -1.02
N ARG A 78 -9.85 3.06 -0.53
CA ARG A 78 -9.85 3.71 0.79
C ARG A 78 -10.10 2.71 1.91
N MET A 79 -9.73 3.06 3.13
CA MET A 79 -9.86 2.15 4.28
C MET A 79 -11.30 1.68 4.54
N ASP A 80 -12.29 2.55 4.33
CA ASP A 80 -13.73 2.26 4.45
C ASP A 80 -14.26 1.33 3.34
N GLU A 81 -13.72 1.44 2.13
CA GLU A 81 -14.00 0.50 1.04
C GLU A 81 -13.44 -0.88 1.37
N ARG A 82 -12.20 -0.93 1.88
CA ARG A 82 -11.54 -2.18 2.25
C ARG A 82 -12.18 -2.86 3.46
N ARG A 83 -12.77 -2.09 4.39
CA ARG A 83 -13.61 -2.64 5.48
C ARG A 83 -14.76 -3.52 4.98
N LYS A 84 -15.25 -3.27 3.76
CA LYS A 84 -16.32 -4.07 3.15
C LYS A 84 -15.81 -5.38 2.55
N LEU A 85 -14.50 -5.49 2.31
CA LEU A 85 -13.82 -6.67 1.77
C LEU A 85 -13.39 -7.61 2.91
N ARG A 86 -14.36 -8.28 3.55
CA ARG A 86 -14.09 -9.11 4.74
C ARG A 86 -13.14 -10.28 4.47
N ASP A 87 -13.15 -10.81 3.25
CA ASP A 87 -12.33 -11.98 2.88
C ASP A 87 -10.97 -11.59 2.31
N ALA A 88 -10.71 -10.29 2.09
CA ALA A 88 -9.44 -9.83 1.56
C ALA A 88 -8.37 -9.88 2.63
N ARG A 89 -7.33 -10.69 2.43
CA ARG A 89 -6.18 -10.83 3.33
C ARG A 89 -4.94 -10.34 2.62
N TYR A 90 -4.33 -9.27 3.14
CA TYR A 90 -3.21 -8.60 2.47
C TYR A 90 -2.50 -7.63 3.42
N PHE A 91 -1.29 -7.22 3.05
CA PHE A 91 -0.65 -6.04 3.64
C PHE A 91 0.20 -5.29 2.62
N MET A 92 0.33 -3.98 2.82
CA MET A 92 1.18 -3.06 2.06
C MET A 92 2.21 -2.47 2.99
N LEU A 93 3.45 -2.46 2.55
CA LEU A 93 4.59 -1.99 3.31
C LEU A 93 5.18 -0.74 2.67
N TYR A 94 5.39 0.29 3.49
CA TYR A 94 5.96 1.56 3.06
C TYR A 94 7.19 1.87 3.89
N HIS A 95 8.27 2.29 3.24
CA HIS A 95 9.45 2.84 3.89
C HIS A 95 9.35 4.35 3.98
N HIS A 96 9.77 4.96 5.10
CA HIS A 96 9.75 6.41 5.30
C HIS A 96 11.11 7.04 5.14
N LYS A 97 11.96 6.77 6.13
CA LYS A 97 13.35 7.22 6.29
C LYS A 97 13.99 6.32 7.34
N ASN A 98 15.30 6.14 7.28
CA ASN A 98 16.06 5.34 8.25
C ASN A 98 15.42 3.94 8.44
N HIS A 99 15.04 3.61 9.68
CA HIS A 99 14.39 2.37 10.08
C HIS A 99 12.88 2.53 10.29
N ILE A 100 12.26 3.62 9.83
CA ILE A 100 10.84 3.86 10.02
C ILE A 100 10.03 3.35 8.83
N PHE A 101 9.03 2.55 9.13
CA PHE A 101 8.11 1.93 8.19
C PHE A 101 6.66 2.21 8.60
N SER A 102 5.75 2.14 7.64
CA SER A 102 4.33 1.98 7.93
C SER A 102 3.79 0.77 7.20
N ILE A 103 2.80 0.14 7.82
CA ILE A 103 2.09 -0.99 7.23
C ILE A 103 0.59 -0.72 7.26
N GLU A 104 -0.09 -1.05 6.17
CA GLU A 104 -1.55 -1.06 6.07
C GLU A 104 -2.00 -2.45 5.62
N GLY A 105 -3.02 -3.03 6.22
CA GLY A 105 -3.45 -4.37 5.84
C GLY A 105 -4.83 -4.76 6.33
N ASN A 106 -5.24 -5.94 5.91
CA ASN A 106 -6.38 -6.68 6.44
C ASN A 106 -5.90 -8.12 6.71
N ASP A 107 -6.12 -8.61 7.93
CA ASP A 107 -5.53 -9.80 8.54
C ASP A 107 -4.13 -9.56 9.13
N PHE A 108 -4.09 -9.03 10.36
CA PHE A 108 -2.84 -8.78 11.10
C PHE A 108 -2.06 -10.05 11.42
N LEU A 109 -2.70 -11.24 11.41
CA LEU A 109 -2.01 -12.50 11.64
C LEU A 109 -0.91 -12.75 10.61
N LEU A 110 -1.01 -12.16 9.41
CA LEU A 110 0.01 -12.24 8.36
C LEU A 110 1.37 -11.68 8.79
N ILE A 111 1.40 -10.72 9.70
CA ILE A 111 2.62 -10.02 10.14
C ILE A 111 2.78 -9.97 11.65
N LYS A 112 1.87 -10.58 12.42
CA LYS A 112 1.86 -10.59 13.89
C LYS A 112 3.21 -11.03 14.47
N ASN A 113 3.83 -12.05 13.90
CA ASN A 113 5.10 -12.60 14.38
C ASN A 113 6.29 -11.66 14.14
N ASN A 114 6.14 -10.66 13.28
CA ASN A 114 7.18 -9.67 12.99
C ASN A 114 7.08 -8.41 13.85
N VAL A 115 5.95 -8.18 14.51
CA VAL A 115 5.70 -6.93 15.24
C VAL A 115 5.72 -7.18 16.75
N LEU A 116 6.50 -6.40 17.46
CA LEU A 116 6.67 -6.43 18.91
C LEU A 116 5.99 -5.21 19.56
N GLY A 117 5.51 -5.37 20.79
CA GLY A 117 4.99 -4.27 21.60
C GLY A 117 3.63 -3.70 21.15
N PHE A 118 2.89 -4.41 20.27
CA PHE A 118 1.55 -3.98 19.87
C PHE A 118 0.51 -4.36 20.95
N PRO A 119 -0.53 -3.54 21.17
CA PRO A 119 -1.61 -3.86 22.09
C PRO A 119 -2.53 -4.94 21.48
N SER A 120 -2.35 -6.20 21.90
CA SER A 120 -3.00 -7.37 21.29
C SER A 120 -4.52 -7.29 21.18
N ASN A 121 -5.20 -6.72 22.18
CA ASN A 121 -6.67 -6.60 22.19
C ASN A 121 -7.19 -5.41 21.37
N ALA A 122 -6.32 -4.60 20.75
CA ALA A 122 -6.70 -3.34 20.12
C ALA A 122 -6.48 -3.29 18.60
N VAL A 123 -5.85 -4.30 17.99
CA VAL A 123 -5.65 -4.31 16.54
C VAL A 123 -6.99 -4.57 15.85
N LYS A 124 -7.54 -3.53 15.22
CA LYS A 124 -8.78 -3.60 14.42
C LYS A 124 -8.45 -3.68 12.94
N GLU A 125 -9.21 -4.52 12.23
CA GLU A 125 -9.09 -4.68 10.78
C GLU A 125 -10.01 -3.72 10.02
N PRO A 126 -9.56 -3.19 8.87
CA PRO A 126 -8.18 -3.13 8.41
C PRO A 126 -7.33 -2.24 9.34
N TYR A 127 -6.06 -2.59 9.53
CA TYR A 127 -5.12 -1.84 10.39
C TYR A 127 -4.23 -0.90 9.59
N SER A 128 -3.71 0.12 10.28
CA SER A 128 -2.59 0.93 9.80
C SER A 128 -1.70 1.29 10.98
N MET A 129 -0.39 1.01 10.87
CA MET A 129 0.56 1.13 11.98
C MET A 129 1.86 1.80 11.54
N LEU A 130 2.44 2.56 12.47
CA LEU A 130 3.82 3.04 12.39
C LEU A 130 4.73 2.05 13.11
N LEU A 131 5.83 1.68 12.45
CA LEU A 131 6.77 0.66 12.91
C LEU A 131 8.20 1.20 12.81
N GLU A 132 9.03 0.81 13.77
CA GLU A 132 10.49 0.99 13.70
C GLU A 132 11.16 -0.38 13.57
N GLN A 133 11.93 -0.58 12.51
CA GLN A 133 12.67 -1.81 12.27
C GLN A 133 13.84 -1.93 13.26
N ASN A 134 13.92 -3.05 13.96
CA ASN A 134 15.05 -3.43 14.81
C ASN A 134 15.48 -4.86 14.47
N GLY A 135 16.54 -4.98 13.67
CA GLY A 135 16.96 -6.25 13.09
C GLY A 135 15.87 -6.86 12.19
N GLU A 136 15.48 -8.10 12.50
CA GLU A 136 14.47 -8.86 11.75
C GLU A 136 13.02 -8.59 12.22
N PHE A 137 12.84 -7.74 13.23
CA PHE A 137 11.55 -7.41 13.82
C PHE A 137 11.20 -5.93 13.68
N PHE A 138 9.94 -5.62 13.96
CA PHE A 138 9.41 -4.28 14.05
C PHE A 138 8.95 -3.99 15.47
N VAL A 139 9.29 -2.83 15.98
CA VAL A 139 8.72 -2.28 17.21
C VAL A 139 7.54 -1.40 16.83
N PHE A 140 6.36 -1.72 17.37
CA PHE A 140 5.16 -0.91 17.22
C PHE A 140 5.35 0.48 17.82
N LYS A 141 4.99 1.53 17.07
CA LYS A 141 5.10 2.92 17.53
C LYS A 141 3.76 3.62 17.70
N GLY A 142 2.71 3.14 17.03
CA GLY A 142 1.40 3.75 17.10
C GLY A 142 0.51 3.31 15.96
N PHE A 143 -0.80 3.49 16.14
CA PHE A 143 -1.77 3.30 15.06
C PHE A 143 -1.90 4.60 14.27
N LEU A 144 -1.81 4.52 12.95
CA LEU A 144 -1.97 5.69 12.06
C LEU A 144 -3.45 6.08 11.84
N GLN A 145 -4.35 5.47 12.59
CA GLN A 145 -5.80 5.68 12.50
C GLN A 145 -6.31 6.68 13.54
N PHE A 146 -5.51 6.98 14.58
CA PHE A 146 -5.97 7.69 15.77
C PHE A 146 -5.06 8.86 16.19
N GLU A 147 -3.93 9.07 15.52
CA GLU A 147 -2.97 10.10 15.91
C GLU A 147 -2.86 11.19 14.83
N ASP A 148 -3.04 12.45 15.25
CA ASP A 148 -2.64 13.67 14.52
C ASP A 148 -1.12 13.83 14.63
N ILE A 149 -0.38 12.87 14.09
CA ILE A 149 1.08 12.98 14.05
C ILE A 149 1.45 13.89 12.88
N GLU A 150 2.31 14.89 13.12
CA GLU A 150 2.98 15.71 12.10
C GLU A 150 3.92 14.86 11.24
N HIS A 151 3.35 13.96 10.47
CA HIS A 151 4.07 13.11 9.56
C HIS A 151 3.67 13.40 8.12
N LYS A 152 4.61 13.23 7.20
CA LYS A 152 4.37 13.45 5.76
C LYS A 152 3.30 12.46 5.29
N LYS A 153 2.11 12.96 4.95
CA LYS A 153 1.02 12.14 4.40
C LYS A 153 1.40 11.53 3.06
N LEU A 154 1.08 10.26 2.83
CA LEU A 154 1.17 9.65 1.50
C LEU A 154 0.00 10.16 0.67
N ARG A 155 0.27 10.68 -0.52
CA ARG A 155 -0.76 11.06 -1.48
C ARG A 155 -0.73 10.07 -2.63
N TYR A 156 -1.79 9.28 -2.76
CA TYR A 156 -2.00 8.37 -3.88
C TYR A 156 -2.90 9.06 -4.89
N PHE A 157 -2.43 9.22 -6.12
CA PHE A 157 -3.22 9.78 -7.21
C PHE A 157 -3.55 8.68 -8.22
N ASN A 158 -4.83 8.47 -8.45
CA ASN A 158 -5.34 7.47 -9.37
C ASN A 158 -5.93 8.14 -10.61
N PHE A 159 -5.37 7.86 -11.79
CA PHE A 159 -5.78 8.47 -13.05
C PHE A 159 -6.65 7.56 -13.92
N ARG A 160 -7.41 6.63 -13.32
CA ARG A 160 -8.21 5.65 -14.05
C ARG A 160 -9.55 6.19 -14.53
N ASN A 161 -9.93 5.80 -15.74
CA ASN A 161 -11.23 6.11 -16.34
C ASN A 161 -12.42 5.48 -15.61
N ARG A 162 -12.30 4.23 -15.15
CA ARG A 162 -13.34 3.48 -14.43
C ARG A 162 -12.68 2.51 -13.46
N PHE A 163 -13.22 2.44 -12.25
CA PHE A 163 -13.04 1.28 -11.38
C PHE A 163 -13.96 0.14 -11.88
N SER A 164 -13.88 -1.06 -11.31
CA SER A 164 -14.89 -2.11 -11.61
C SER A 164 -16.31 -1.55 -11.41
N ASN A 165 -17.31 -2.10 -12.10
CA ASN A 165 -18.70 -1.61 -12.03
C ASN A 165 -19.30 -1.60 -10.60
N GLU A 166 -18.62 -2.21 -9.63
CA GLU A 166 -18.99 -2.22 -8.20
C GLU A 166 -18.60 -0.94 -7.46
N TYR A 167 -17.74 -0.11 -8.05
CA TYR A 167 -17.31 1.15 -7.45
C TYR A 167 -18.15 2.30 -7.98
N ASN A 168 -18.57 3.20 -7.09
CA ASN A 168 -19.30 4.40 -7.45
C ASN A 168 -18.56 5.13 -8.59
N LYS A 169 -19.31 5.64 -9.59
CA LYS A 169 -18.77 6.52 -10.63
C LYS A 169 -18.19 7.76 -9.96
N LEU A 170 -16.90 7.71 -9.63
CA LEU A 170 -16.20 8.82 -8.99
C LEU A 170 -16.02 9.91 -10.07
N SER A 171 -16.90 10.91 -10.05
CA SER A 171 -16.53 12.27 -10.44
C SER A 171 -15.40 12.77 -9.52
N PHE A 172 -14.80 13.93 -9.77
CA PHE A 172 -13.79 14.51 -8.86
C PHE A 172 -14.33 14.56 -7.43
N LYS A 173 -13.98 13.57 -6.63
CA LYS A 173 -14.35 13.49 -5.24
C LYS A 173 -13.06 13.42 -4.46
N ILE A 174 -12.70 14.56 -3.87
CA ILE A 174 -11.65 14.62 -2.87
C ILE A 174 -12.28 14.06 -1.59
N ASP A 175 -12.30 12.75 -1.48
CA ASP A 175 -12.68 12.07 -0.25
C ASP A 175 -11.41 11.80 0.56
N THR A 176 -11.25 12.51 1.68
CA THR A 176 -10.17 12.23 2.63
C THR A 176 -10.38 10.82 3.19
N ASP A 177 -9.33 9.99 3.22
CA ASP A 177 -9.37 8.73 3.96
C ASP A 177 -9.54 9.04 5.46
N TYR A 178 -10.15 8.13 6.22
CA TYR A 178 -10.26 8.30 7.67
C TYR A 178 -8.90 8.13 8.37
N THR A 179 -7.93 7.52 7.69
CA THR A 179 -6.56 7.45 8.20
C THR A 179 -5.90 8.82 8.10
N THR A 180 -5.24 9.29 9.16
CA THR A 180 -4.57 10.60 9.15
C THR A 180 -3.38 10.64 8.17
N TYR A 181 -2.92 9.47 7.73
CA TYR A 181 -1.65 9.29 7.04
C TYR A 181 -1.73 9.11 5.52
N PHE A 182 -2.83 8.55 5.00
CA PHE A 182 -3.00 8.26 3.57
C PHE A 182 -4.13 9.10 2.99
N ASN A 183 -3.84 9.81 1.90
CA ASN A 183 -4.85 10.50 1.12
C ASN A 183 -4.90 9.87 -0.27
N ARG A 184 -6.05 9.29 -0.62
CA ARG A 184 -6.28 8.64 -1.92
C ARG A 184 -7.18 9.53 -2.76
N PHE A 185 -6.64 10.05 -3.84
CA PHE A 185 -7.32 10.93 -4.79
C PHE A 185 -7.65 10.16 -6.06
N ASN A 186 -8.93 10.00 -6.33
CA ASN A 186 -9.40 9.43 -7.59
C ASN A 186 -9.69 10.56 -8.56
N ILE A 187 -8.88 10.63 -9.61
CA ILE A 187 -8.95 11.68 -10.61
C ILE A 187 -9.54 11.07 -11.88
N ASN A 188 -10.79 11.44 -12.16
CA ASN A 188 -11.47 10.99 -13.36
C ASN A 188 -11.13 11.93 -14.53
N PRO A 189 -10.41 11.47 -15.56
CA PRO A 189 -9.94 12.33 -16.64
C PRO A 189 -11.05 12.94 -17.49
N VAL A 190 -12.29 12.43 -17.43
CA VAL A 190 -13.46 13.08 -18.07
C VAL A 190 -13.75 14.46 -17.46
N PHE A 191 -13.35 14.68 -16.21
CA PHE A 191 -13.60 15.91 -15.46
C PHE A 191 -12.31 16.74 -15.24
N ILE A 192 -11.13 16.22 -15.62
CA ILE A 192 -9.88 16.99 -15.65
C ILE A 192 -9.94 17.71 -17.00
N GLY A 193 -10.40 18.97 -17.01
CA GLY A 193 -10.72 19.70 -18.24
C GLY A 193 -9.78 19.38 -19.41
N SER A 194 -10.37 18.92 -20.52
CA SER A 194 -9.66 18.62 -21.75
C SER A 194 -9.25 19.91 -22.47
N TYR A 195 -8.20 20.56 -21.98
CA TYR A 195 -7.55 21.68 -22.67
C TYR A 195 -6.10 21.34 -23.00
N SER A 196 -5.93 20.59 -24.09
CA SER A 196 -4.81 20.77 -25.01
C SER A 196 -5.27 20.35 -26.40
N LYS A 197 -6.12 21.18 -27.01
CA LYS A 197 -6.11 21.26 -28.47
C LYS A 197 -4.83 22.01 -28.83
N TYR A 198 -3.78 21.30 -29.19
CA TYR A 198 -2.82 21.87 -30.14
C TYR A 198 -3.66 22.27 -31.36
N ARG A 199 -3.79 23.58 -31.58
CA ARG A 199 -4.25 24.09 -32.87
C ARG A 199 -3.03 23.95 -33.77
N ASP A 200 -3.09 22.97 -34.67
CA ASP A 200 -2.26 22.98 -35.88
C ASP A 200 -2.55 24.24 -36.71
#